data_AF-A0A2H0BDN1-F1
#
_entry.id   AF-A0A2H0BDN1-F1
#
_cell.length_a   1.000
_cell.length_b   1.000
_cell.length_c   1.000
_cell.angle_alpha   90.00
_cell.angle_beta   90.00
_cell.angle_gamma   90.00
#
_symmetry.space_group_name_H-M   'P 1'
#
loop_
_entity.id
_entity.type
_entity.pdbx_description
1 polymer ?
#
loop_
_entity_poly.entity_id
_entity_poly.type
_entity_poly.pdbx_seq_one_letter_code
_entity_poly.pdbx_strand_id
1 'polypeptide(L)'
;MKKTFISATVAITAFFVFTGSAVFAHNEAVLPNAGLTPESPFYFLDKFGEAVRSFLTFNPEGKAHLQMTFAAERVAEIKIILETRGGEAKGLEVAQSRFQARLANAATIVMEQKVAGKDVSELAKELGDDFEDLKSVLKETFKEQERVLKAQEKELKRKILEARQAGDVAQVESLVQQLDQVKAQKELLELKEEETEETLEREEDRIEEEMEIKEKAERAILEAEKERQEVLDEATKEALIVEAEEFGEFDDLLVQAKSAFAVGNYQEAKRLAKQAEKSLDSVEEAIENLKEAKENEEELKEEQEEQEREANEEEEELKREETGKEVERLGQEREKAEEEVREAEEKLREVGGVDGDRDGE
;
A
#
# COMPACT_ATOMS: atom_id res chain seq x y z
N MET A 1 -90.07 23.40 -7.16
CA MET A 1 -88.75 24.01 -6.92
C MET A 1 -87.77 22.94 -6.48
N LYS A 2 -86.48 23.10 -6.84
CA LYS A 2 -85.27 22.30 -6.50
C LYS A 2 -84.97 21.19 -7.52
N LYS A 3 -84.22 21.48 -8.60
CA LYS A 3 -82.76 21.77 -8.79
C LYS A 3 -82.06 20.50 -9.29
N THR A 4 -81.96 20.37 -10.61
CA THR A 4 -81.12 19.38 -11.31
C THR A 4 -79.67 19.87 -11.34
N PHE A 5 -78.76 19.08 -10.79
CA PHE A 5 -77.31 19.26 -10.93
C PHE A 5 -76.90 18.72 -12.31
N ILE A 6 -76.47 19.60 -13.20
CA ILE A 6 -75.78 19.22 -14.45
C ILE A 6 -74.29 19.30 -14.14
N SER A 7 -73.65 18.14 -14.04
CA SER A 7 -72.19 18.03 -13.94
C SER A 7 -71.61 18.15 -15.35
N ALA A 8 -71.00 19.29 -15.65
CA ALA A 8 -70.23 19.49 -16.88
C ALA A 8 -68.82 18.96 -16.67
N THR A 9 -68.54 17.78 -17.22
CA THR A 9 -67.18 17.21 -17.26
C THR A 9 -66.47 17.78 -18.48
N VAL A 10 -65.60 18.78 -18.26
CA VAL A 10 -64.73 19.33 -19.31
C VAL A 10 -63.49 18.44 -19.38
N ALA A 11 -63.46 17.54 -20.36
CA ALA A 11 -62.26 16.79 -20.72
C ALA A 11 -61.30 17.71 -21.49
N ILE A 12 -60.26 18.20 -20.82
CA ILE A 12 -59.15 18.91 -21.45
C ILE A 12 -58.18 17.85 -21.99
N THR A 13 -58.38 17.47 -23.26
CA THR A 13 -57.46 16.62 -23.99
C THR A 13 -56.23 17.46 -24.36
N ALA A 14 -55.16 17.36 -23.57
CA ALA A 14 -53.87 17.97 -23.90
C ALA A 14 -53.23 17.22 -25.08
N PHE A 15 -53.31 17.82 -26.26
CA PHE A 15 -52.67 17.34 -27.48
C PHE A 15 -51.18 17.73 -27.43
N PHE A 16 -50.33 16.81 -26.93
CA PHE A 16 -48.88 16.95 -27.05
C PHE A 16 -48.49 16.75 -28.52
N VAL A 17 -48.33 17.85 -29.26
CA VAL A 17 -47.66 17.84 -30.55
C VAL A 17 -46.17 17.63 -30.30
N PHE A 18 -45.72 16.40 -30.51
CA PHE A 18 -44.31 16.04 -30.55
C PHE A 18 -43.73 16.56 -31.87
N THR A 19 -43.34 17.84 -31.91
CA THR A 19 -42.54 18.38 -33.02
C THR A 19 -41.12 17.86 -32.87
N GLY A 20 -40.68 17.02 -33.82
CA GLY A 20 -39.37 16.41 -33.84
C GLY A 20 -38.24 17.44 -33.74
N SER A 21 -37.46 17.31 -32.67
CA SER A 21 -36.21 18.03 -32.48
C SER A 21 -35.19 17.54 -33.49
N ALA A 22 -34.51 18.48 -34.17
CA ALA A 22 -33.33 18.21 -34.96
C ALA A 22 -32.25 17.59 -34.06
N VAL A 23 -31.72 16.44 -34.48
CA VAL A 23 -30.59 15.79 -33.83
C VAL A 23 -29.33 16.57 -34.20
N PHE A 24 -28.83 17.38 -33.29
CA PHE A 24 -27.48 17.94 -33.40
C PHE A 24 -26.49 16.85 -33.03
N ALA A 25 -25.70 16.39 -34.01
CA ALA A 25 -24.58 15.50 -33.80
C ALA A 25 -23.43 16.29 -33.16
N HIS A 26 -23.43 16.38 -31.83
CA HIS A 26 -22.23 16.67 -31.06
C HIS A 26 -21.49 15.34 -30.86
N ASN A 27 -20.16 15.36 -30.81
CA ASN A 27 -19.35 14.21 -30.38
C ASN A 27 -19.64 13.99 -28.88
N GLU A 28 -20.82 13.48 -28.55
CA GLU A 28 -21.16 13.03 -27.20
C GLU A 28 -20.39 11.73 -26.97
N ALA A 29 -19.65 11.66 -25.86
CA ALA A 29 -19.23 10.37 -25.33
C ALA A 29 -20.48 9.49 -25.22
N VAL A 30 -20.47 8.34 -25.91
CA VAL A 30 -21.65 7.50 -26.03
C VAL A 30 -21.89 6.84 -24.69
N LEU A 31 -22.79 7.43 -23.89
CA LEU A 31 -23.23 6.83 -22.65
C LEU A 31 -23.86 5.45 -22.93
N PRO A 32 -23.66 4.47 -22.05
CA PRO A 32 -24.37 3.20 -22.16
C PRO A 32 -25.88 3.42 -21.97
N ASN A 33 -26.66 2.38 -22.26
CA ASN A 33 -28.08 2.40 -21.97
C ASN A 33 -28.28 2.52 -20.45
N ALA A 34 -29.06 3.51 -20.02
CA ALA A 34 -29.41 3.75 -18.61
C ALA A 34 -30.16 2.58 -17.94
N GLY A 35 -30.64 1.60 -18.71
CA GLY A 35 -31.39 0.47 -18.17
C GLY A 35 -32.69 0.91 -17.51
N LEU A 36 -32.98 0.40 -16.32
CA LEU A 36 -34.10 0.86 -15.51
C LEU A 36 -33.60 1.96 -14.58
N THR A 37 -34.29 3.10 -14.54
CA THR A 37 -33.94 4.17 -13.59
C THR A 37 -34.46 3.85 -12.18
N PRO A 38 -33.91 4.49 -11.13
CA PRO A 38 -34.44 4.44 -9.77
C PRO A 38 -35.93 4.82 -9.62
N GLU A 39 -36.50 5.52 -10.59
CA GLU A 39 -37.94 5.85 -10.65
C GLU A 39 -38.81 4.65 -11.08
N SER A 40 -38.20 3.60 -11.61
CA SER A 40 -38.91 2.38 -12.02
C SER A 40 -39.20 1.46 -10.84
N PRO A 41 -40.43 0.92 -10.71
CA PRO A 41 -40.74 -0.08 -9.67
C PRO A 41 -39.95 -1.39 -9.85
N PHE A 42 -39.38 -1.62 -11.04
CA PHE A 42 -38.59 -2.80 -11.36
C PHE A 42 -37.07 -2.56 -11.24
N TYR A 43 -36.63 -1.42 -10.72
CA TYR A 43 -35.21 -1.08 -10.60
C TYR A 43 -34.38 -2.13 -9.83
N PHE A 44 -35.02 -2.91 -8.95
CA PHE A 44 -34.35 -4.02 -8.27
C PHE A 44 -33.82 -5.10 -9.22
N LEU A 45 -34.40 -5.27 -10.42
CA LEU A 45 -33.91 -6.20 -11.44
C LEU A 45 -32.58 -5.72 -12.03
N ASP A 46 -32.44 -4.42 -12.24
CA ASP A 46 -31.19 -3.81 -12.69
C ASP A 46 -30.09 -4.05 -11.66
N LYS A 47 -30.36 -3.75 -10.38
CA LYS A 47 -29.45 -4.06 -9.27
C LYS A 47 -29.06 -5.53 -9.19
N PHE A 48 -30.01 -6.43 -9.41
CA PHE A 48 -29.74 -7.86 -9.43
C PHE A 48 -28.80 -8.24 -10.59
N GLY A 49 -29.05 -7.71 -11.78
CA GLY A 49 -28.20 -7.90 -12.94
C GLY A 49 -26.77 -7.40 -12.71
N GLU A 50 -26.60 -6.22 -12.11
CA GLU A 50 -25.30 -5.70 -11.70
C GLU A 50 -24.58 -6.63 -10.72
N ALA A 51 -25.29 -7.13 -9.70
CA ALA A 51 -24.73 -8.04 -8.72
C ALA A 51 -24.26 -9.36 -9.37
N VAL A 52 -25.04 -9.90 -10.31
CA VAL A 52 -24.65 -11.10 -11.08
C VAL A 52 -23.43 -10.82 -11.96
N ARG A 53 -23.42 -9.70 -12.71
CA ARG A 53 -22.26 -9.28 -13.52
C ARG A 53 -21.00 -9.16 -12.65
N SER A 54 -21.11 -8.48 -11.52
CA SER A 54 -20.00 -8.29 -10.57
C SER A 54 -19.51 -9.59 -9.95
N PHE A 55 -20.41 -10.52 -9.65
CA PHE A 55 -20.07 -11.84 -9.12
C PHE A 55 -19.31 -12.70 -10.14
N LEU A 56 -19.67 -12.62 -11.43
CA LEU A 56 -19.04 -13.37 -12.51
C LEU A 56 -17.72 -12.76 -13.02
N THR A 57 -17.46 -11.49 -12.71
CA THR A 57 -16.18 -10.84 -13.03
C THR A 57 -15.17 -11.16 -11.93
N PHE A 58 -14.35 -12.18 -12.12
CA PHE A 58 -13.41 -12.64 -11.07
C PHE A 58 -12.12 -11.82 -10.99
N ASN A 59 -11.68 -11.23 -12.10
CA ASN A 59 -10.41 -10.50 -12.13
C ASN A 59 -10.60 -9.05 -11.61
N PRO A 60 -9.71 -8.54 -10.74
CA PRO A 60 -9.86 -7.21 -10.14
C PRO A 60 -9.91 -6.06 -11.15
N GLU A 61 -9.04 -6.07 -12.16
CA GLU A 61 -9.00 -5.05 -13.21
C GLU A 61 -10.36 -4.92 -13.93
N GLY A 62 -10.89 -6.04 -14.41
CA GLY A 62 -12.23 -6.11 -15.00
C GLY A 62 -13.34 -5.74 -14.02
N LYS A 63 -13.18 -5.96 -12.71
CA LYS A 63 -14.13 -5.43 -11.72
C LYS A 63 -14.07 -3.92 -11.63
N ALA A 64 -12.89 -3.31 -11.73
CA ALA A 64 -12.73 -1.86 -11.72
C ALA A 64 -13.37 -1.21 -12.96
N HIS A 65 -13.09 -1.74 -14.16
CA HIS A 65 -13.79 -1.31 -15.39
C HIS A 65 -15.30 -1.53 -15.31
N LEU A 66 -15.74 -2.62 -14.69
CA LEU A 66 -17.17 -2.85 -14.49
C LEU A 66 -17.79 -1.81 -13.55
N GLN A 67 -17.07 -1.34 -12.53
CA GLN A 67 -17.55 -0.21 -11.71
C GLN A 67 -17.68 1.06 -12.57
N MET A 68 -16.71 1.36 -13.45
CA MET A 68 -16.81 2.51 -14.36
C MET A 68 -17.96 2.38 -15.35
N THR A 69 -18.22 1.17 -15.84
CA THR A 69 -19.40 0.88 -16.66
C THR A 69 -20.69 1.19 -15.90
N PHE A 70 -20.80 0.75 -14.64
CA PHE A 70 -21.96 1.07 -13.80
C PHE A 70 -22.04 2.56 -13.46
N ALA A 71 -20.91 3.26 -13.31
CA ALA A 71 -20.88 4.70 -13.11
C ALA A 71 -21.43 5.43 -14.35
N ALA A 72 -21.03 5.00 -15.55
CA ALA A 72 -21.56 5.50 -16.81
C ALA A 72 -23.06 5.22 -16.97
N GLU A 73 -23.54 4.03 -16.56
CA GLU A 73 -24.98 3.72 -16.49
C GLU A 73 -25.71 4.69 -15.54
N ARG A 74 -25.12 5.07 -14.40
CA ARG A 74 -25.71 6.07 -13.49
C ARG A 74 -25.78 7.47 -14.10
N VAL A 75 -24.76 7.91 -14.84
CA VAL A 75 -24.81 9.21 -15.56
C VAL A 75 -25.94 9.20 -16.60
N ALA A 76 -26.13 8.08 -17.29
CA ALA A 76 -27.24 7.91 -18.23
C ALA A 76 -28.62 7.93 -17.53
N GLU A 77 -28.74 7.31 -16.35
CA GLU A 77 -29.95 7.41 -15.52
C GLU A 77 -30.24 8.84 -15.10
N ILE A 78 -29.23 9.58 -14.63
CA ILE A 78 -29.36 10.99 -14.24
C ILE A 78 -29.90 11.82 -15.42
N LYS A 79 -29.33 11.64 -16.63
CA LYS A 79 -29.82 12.30 -17.85
C LYS A 79 -31.30 12.03 -18.08
N ILE A 80 -31.73 10.77 -18.08
CA ILE A 80 -33.14 10.41 -18.29
C ILE A 80 -34.04 10.97 -17.19
N ILE A 81 -33.62 10.94 -15.93
CA ILE A 81 -34.39 11.46 -14.81
C ILE A 81 -34.59 12.96 -14.95
N LEU A 82 -33.53 13.71 -15.28
CA LEU A 82 -33.60 15.15 -15.50
C LEU A 82 -34.53 15.50 -16.67
N GLU A 83 -34.43 14.77 -17.79
CA GLU A 83 -35.27 14.99 -18.97
C GLU A 83 -36.75 14.67 -18.72
N THR A 84 -37.06 13.64 -17.93
CA THR A 84 -38.44 13.12 -17.79
C THR A 84 -39.16 13.57 -16.52
N ARG A 85 -38.42 13.88 -15.45
CA ARG A 85 -38.96 14.18 -14.11
C ARG A 85 -38.42 15.50 -13.52
N GLY A 86 -37.31 16.02 -14.03
CA GLY A 86 -36.67 17.24 -13.54
C GLY A 86 -35.87 17.04 -12.24
N GLY A 87 -35.34 18.14 -11.69
CA GLY A 87 -34.42 18.13 -10.54
C GLY A 87 -35.02 17.70 -9.20
N GLU A 88 -36.35 17.63 -9.07
CA GLU A 88 -37.04 17.20 -7.84
C GLU A 88 -37.22 15.68 -7.72
N ALA A 89 -36.79 14.93 -8.74
CA ALA A 89 -36.98 13.49 -8.78
C ALA A 89 -36.19 12.80 -7.67
N LYS A 90 -36.85 11.96 -6.87
CA LYS A 90 -36.20 11.22 -5.78
C LYS A 90 -35.11 10.27 -6.30
N GLY A 91 -35.29 9.76 -7.50
CA GLY A 91 -34.31 8.92 -8.17
C GLY A 91 -33.00 9.63 -8.52
N LEU A 92 -32.99 10.97 -8.60
CA LEU A 92 -31.79 11.74 -8.94
C LEU A 92 -30.71 11.56 -7.86
N GLU A 93 -31.07 11.77 -6.60
CA GLU A 93 -30.17 11.59 -5.46
C GLU A 93 -29.66 10.14 -5.38
N VAL A 94 -30.54 9.18 -5.63
CA VAL A 94 -30.16 7.76 -5.65
C VAL A 94 -29.15 7.47 -6.77
N ALA A 95 -29.34 8.01 -7.97
CA ALA A 95 -28.41 7.81 -9.08
C ALA A 95 -27.06 8.50 -8.81
N GLN A 96 -27.06 9.72 -8.27
CA GLN A 96 -25.86 10.49 -7.87
C GLN A 96 -25.04 9.77 -6.79
N SER A 97 -25.66 9.36 -5.69
CA SER A 97 -24.95 8.64 -4.62
C SER A 97 -24.37 7.32 -5.11
N ARG A 98 -25.04 6.64 -6.05
CA ARG A 98 -24.53 5.40 -6.63
C ARG A 98 -23.42 5.64 -7.62
N PHE A 99 -23.47 6.71 -8.40
CA PHE A 99 -22.36 7.13 -9.25
C PHE A 99 -21.10 7.30 -8.41
N GLN A 100 -21.15 8.09 -7.34
CA GLN A 100 -20.06 8.28 -6.38
C GLN A 100 -19.55 6.96 -5.80
N ALA A 101 -20.46 6.10 -5.32
CA ALA A 101 -20.07 4.80 -4.78
C ALA A 101 -19.37 3.91 -5.82
N ARG A 102 -19.72 3.98 -7.10
CA ARG A 102 -19.04 3.20 -8.15
C ARG A 102 -17.60 3.69 -8.36
N LEU A 103 -17.39 5.00 -8.38
CA LEU A 103 -16.06 5.61 -8.49
C LEU A 103 -15.17 5.22 -7.32
N ALA A 104 -15.68 5.36 -6.09
CA ALA A 104 -14.97 4.97 -4.87
C ALA A 104 -14.57 3.48 -4.87
N ASN A 105 -15.47 2.61 -5.35
CA ASN A 105 -15.18 1.18 -5.49
C ASN A 105 -14.11 0.90 -6.55
N ALA A 106 -14.12 1.61 -7.68
CA ALA A 106 -13.09 1.48 -8.71
C ALA A 106 -11.71 1.86 -8.16
N ALA A 107 -11.62 3.02 -7.49
CA ALA A 107 -10.40 3.48 -6.83
C ALA A 107 -9.91 2.49 -5.76
N THR A 108 -10.83 1.95 -4.95
CA THR A 108 -10.50 0.94 -3.94
C THR A 108 -9.85 -0.30 -4.55
N ILE A 109 -10.37 -0.79 -5.68
CA ILE A 109 -9.80 -1.95 -6.37
C ILE A 109 -8.38 -1.66 -6.86
N VAL A 110 -8.14 -0.49 -7.46
CA VAL A 110 -6.79 -0.06 -7.89
C VAL A 110 -5.83 -0.05 -6.70
N MET A 111 -6.26 0.53 -5.60
CA MET A 111 -5.47 0.57 -4.36
C MET A 111 -5.16 -0.83 -3.83
N GLU A 112 -6.11 -1.75 -3.84
CA GLU A 112 -5.90 -3.14 -3.39
C GLU A 112 -4.93 -3.90 -4.31
N GLN A 113 -5.00 -3.68 -5.62
CA GLN A 113 -4.07 -4.31 -6.56
C GLN A 113 -2.65 -3.76 -6.43
N LYS A 114 -2.48 -2.46 -6.19
CA LYS A 114 -1.17 -1.83 -5.91
C LYS A 114 -0.50 -2.50 -4.71
N VAL A 115 -1.25 -2.65 -3.62
CA VAL A 115 -0.81 -3.35 -2.40
C VAL A 115 -0.45 -4.80 -2.61
N ALA A 116 -1.11 -5.48 -3.55
CA ALA A 116 -0.77 -6.85 -3.90
C ALA A 116 0.55 -6.93 -4.72
N GLY A 117 1.32 -5.83 -4.82
CA GLY A 117 2.57 -5.73 -5.55
C GLY A 117 2.39 -5.70 -7.07
N LYS A 118 1.16 -5.46 -7.56
CA LYS A 118 0.90 -5.38 -8.99
C LYS A 118 1.14 -3.96 -9.49
N ASP A 119 1.72 -3.86 -10.68
CA ASP A 119 1.75 -2.60 -11.40
C ASP A 119 0.33 -2.24 -11.85
N VAL A 120 -0.19 -1.13 -11.32
CA VAL A 120 -1.52 -0.61 -11.63
C VAL A 120 -1.45 0.71 -12.38
N SER A 121 -0.28 1.13 -12.85
CA SER A 121 -0.08 2.47 -13.43
C SER A 121 -0.97 2.71 -14.65
N GLU A 122 -1.09 1.70 -15.52
CA GLU A 122 -1.95 1.76 -16.70
C GLU A 122 -3.43 1.77 -16.32
N LEU A 123 -3.85 0.85 -15.44
CA LEU A 123 -5.23 0.78 -14.95
C LEU A 123 -5.66 2.07 -14.23
N ALA A 124 -4.83 2.60 -13.34
CA ALA A 124 -5.11 3.83 -12.61
C ALA A 124 -5.26 5.03 -13.55
N LYS A 125 -4.43 5.10 -14.58
CA LYS A 125 -4.52 6.13 -15.61
C LYS A 125 -5.82 6.00 -16.41
N GLU A 126 -6.13 4.81 -16.91
CA GLU A 126 -7.34 4.57 -17.69
C GLU A 126 -8.60 4.92 -16.91
N LEU A 127 -8.71 4.47 -15.66
CA LEU A 127 -9.86 4.77 -14.81
C LEU A 127 -9.92 6.26 -14.43
N GLY A 128 -8.77 6.93 -14.32
CA GLY A 128 -8.70 8.38 -14.14
C GLY A 128 -9.22 9.15 -15.35
N ASP A 129 -8.80 8.75 -16.56
CA ASP A 129 -9.28 9.32 -17.81
C ASP A 129 -10.81 9.08 -17.97
N ASP A 130 -11.28 7.85 -17.72
CA ASP A 130 -12.71 7.50 -17.73
C ASP A 130 -13.51 8.33 -16.72
N PHE A 131 -12.94 8.57 -15.54
CA PHE A 131 -13.60 9.35 -14.49
C PHE A 131 -13.79 10.81 -14.89
N GLU A 132 -12.75 11.45 -15.43
CA GLU A 132 -12.83 12.82 -15.95
C GLU A 132 -13.84 12.94 -17.08
N ASP A 133 -13.88 11.95 -17.99
CA ASP A 133 -14.86 11.89 -19.06
C ASP A 133 -16.29 11.82 -18.49
N LEU A 134 -16.54 10.96 -17.50
CA LEU A 134 -17.86 10.84 -16.87
C LEU A 134 -18.27 12.11 -16.10
N LYS A 135 -17.32 12.76 -15.39
CA LYS A 135 -17.54 14.03 -14.70
C LYS A 135 -17.95 15.12 -15.69
N SER A 136 -17.24 15.20 -16.81
CA SER A 136 -17.54 16.12 -17.92
C SER A 136 -18.92 15.88 -18.53
N VAL A 137 -19.27 14.62 -18.81
CA VAL A 137 -20.59 14.25 -19.36
C VAL A 137 -21.73 14.56 -18.38
N LEU A 138 -21.52 14.29 -17.09
CA LEU A 138 -22.49 14.61 -16.05
C LEU A 138 -22.73 16.12 -15.99
N LYS A 139 -21.67 16.93 -16.00
CA LYS A 139 -21.76 18.39 -16.03
C LYS A 139 -22.50 18.90 -17.27
N GLU A 140 -22.20 18.37 -18.45
CA GLU A 140 -22.92 18.77 -19.67
C GLU A 140 -24.40 18.37 -19.63
N THR A 141 -24.73 17.23 -18.98
CA THR A 141 -26.12 16.80 -18.77
C THR A 141 -26.92 17.83 -17.96
N PHE A 142 -26.36 18.36 -16.87
CA PHE A 142 -26.99 19.44 -16.10
C PHE A 142 -27.15 20.71 -16.93
N LYS A 143 -26.10 21.13 -17.65
CA LYS A 143 -26.13 22.32 -18.51
C LYS A 143 -27.16 22.22 -19.63
N GLU A 144 -27.31 21.06 -20.25
CA GLU A 144 -28.30 20.87 -21.31
C GLU A 144 -29.72 20.99 -20.76
N GLN A 145 -30.01 20.37 -19.60
CA GLN A 145 -31.30 20.54 -18.94
C GLN A 145 -31.54 22.01 -18.54
N GLU A 146 -30.50 22.73 -18.10
CA GLU A 146 -30.60 24.16 -17.80
C GLU A 146 -30.96 24.99 -19.05
N ARG A 147 -30.39 24.66 -20.22
CA ARG A 147 -30.73 25.29 -21.50
C ARG A 147 -32.18 25.02 -21.90
N VAL A 148 -32.68 23.80 -21.67
CA VAL A 148 -34.08 23.44 -21.91
C VAL A 148 -35.01 24.28 -21.03
N LEU A 149 -34.74 24.38 -19.74
CA LEU A 149 -35.54 25.21 -18.81
C LEU A 149 -35.49 26.70 -19.17
N LYS A 150 -34.32 27.23 -19.57
CA LYS A 150 -34.17 28.61 -20.07
C LYS A 150 -35.01 28.86 -21.33
N ALA A 151 -35.08 27.89 -22.25
CA ALA A 151 -35.90 28.00 -23.46
C ALA A 151 -37.40 28.00 -23.12
N GLN A 152 -37.83 27.11 -22.22
CA GLN A 152 -39.21 27.07 -21.71
C GLN A 152 -39.60 28.37 -21.01
N GLU A 153 -38.71 28.94 -20.19
CA GLU A 153 -38.93 30.20 -19.51
C GLU A 153 -39.19 31.35 -20.50
N LYS A 154 -38.36 31.45 -21.56
CA LYS A 154 -38.51 32.46 -22.61
C LYS A 154 -39.83 32.31 -23.36
N GLU A 155 -40.20 31.08 -23.68
CA GLU A 155 -41.44 30.76 -24.39
C GLU A 155 -42.68 31.09 -23.55
N LEU A 156 -42.66 30.77 -22.26
CA LEU A 156 -43.74 31.13 -21.33
C LEU A 156 -43.87 32.66 -21.20
N LYS A 157 -42.76 33.40 -21.09
CA LYS A 157 -42.78 34.87 -21.08
C LYS A 157 -43.43 35.45 -22.35
N ARG A 158 -43.13 34.89 -23.52
CA ARG A 158 -43.77 35.28 -24.79
C ARG A 158 -45.28 35.04 -24.77
N LYS A 159 -45.71 33.83 -24.38
CA LYS A 159 -47.14 33.48 -24.29
C LYS A 159 -47.91 34.35 -23.29
N ILE A 160 -47.28 34.71 -22.16
CA ILE A 160 -47.87 35.65 -21.19
C ILE A 160 -48.12 37.02 -21.82
N LEU A 161 -47.17 37.53 -22.62
CA LEU A 161 -47.34 38.81 -23.31
C LEU A 161 -48.50 38.77 -24.32
N GLU A 162 -48.59 37.69 -25.09
CA GLU A 162 -49.68 37.47 -26.08
C GLU A 162 -51.04 37.37 -25.39
N ALA A 163 -51.16 36.59 -24.31
CA ALA A 163 -52.41 36.48 -23.53
C ALA A 163 -52.83 37.82 -22.89
N ARG A 164 -51.86 38.63 -22.41
CA ARG A 164 -52.13 39.98 -21.91
C ARG A 164 -52.66 40.91 -23.00
N GLN A 165 -52.11 40.84 -24.22
CA GLN A 165 -52.59 41.63 -25.35
C GLN A 165 -54.00 41.21 -25.78
N ALA A 166 -54.33 39.92 -25.67
CA ALA A 166 -55.66 39.38 -25.93
C ALA A 166 -56.68 39.67 -24.81
N GLY A 167 -56.23 40.12 -23.64
CA GLY A 167 -57.08 40.36 -22.46
C GLY A 167 -57.54 39.08 -21.74
N ASP A 168 -56.89 37.93 -21.98
CA ASP A 168 -57.23 36.66 -21.34
C ASP A 168 -56.55 36.54 -19.96
N VAL A 169 -57.22 37.06 -18.94
CA VAL A 169 -56.71 37.08 -17.55
C VAL A 169 -56.49 35.66 -17.00
N ALA A 170 -57.37 34.72 -17.33
CA ALA A 170 -57.28 33.34 -16.82
C ALA A 170 -56.06 32.61 -17.41
N GLN A 171 -55.80 32.80 -18.71
CA GLN A 171 -54.62 32.24 -19.35
C GLN A 171 -53.32 32.87 -18.81
N VAL A 172 -53.32 34.19 -18.56
CA VAL A 172 -52.17 34.87 -17.95
C VAL A 172 -51.85 34.28 -16.57
N GLU A 173 -52.84 34.07 -15.71
CA GLU A 173 -52.64 33.51 -14.37
C GLU A 173 -52.04 32.09 -14.43
N SER A 174 -52.59 31.23 -15.29
CA SER A 174 -52.06 29.87 -15.47
C SER A 174 -50.63 29.84 -16.01
N LEU A 175 -50.32 30.69 -17.00
CA LEU A 175 -48.96 30.75 -17.57
C LEU A 175 -47.94 31.35 -16.59
N VAL A 176 -48.35 32.29 -15.74
CA VAL A 176 -47.50 32.82 -14.67
C VAL A 176 -47.16 31.73 -13.66
N GLN A 177 -48.13 30.91 -13.25
CA GLN A 177 -47.86 29.77 -12.36
C GLN A 177 -46.88 28.77 -12.98
N GLN A 178 -47.03 28.46 -14.28
CA GLN A 178 -46.08 27.60 -15.00
C GLN A 178 -44.68 28.22 -15.08
N LEU A 179 -44.59 29.54 -15.30
CA LEU A 179 -43.33 30.26 -15.33
C LEU A 179 -42.62 30.19 -13.97
N ASP A 180 -43.36 30.36 -12.87
CA ASP A 180 -42.82 30.28 -11.52
C ASP A 180 -42.32 28.85 -11.21
N GLN A 181 -43.04 27.82 -11.66
CA GLN A 181 -42.59 26.42 -11.56
C GLN A 181 -41.29 26.16 -12.33
N VAL A 182 -41.18 26.63 -13.58
CA VAL A 182 -39.96 26.46 -14.39
C VAL A 182 -38.76 27.16 -13.76
N LYS A 183 -38.97 28.36 -13.19
CA LYS A 183 -37.91 29.07 -12.46
C LYS A 183 -37.45 28.30 -11.22
N ALA A 184 -38.40 27.80 -10.42
CA ALA A 184 -38.07 26.98 -9.25
C ALA A 184 -37.29 25.72 -9.64
N GLN A 185 -37.69 25.03 -10.72
CA GLN A 185 -36.95 23.88 -11.25
C GLN A 185 -35.54 24.24 -11.71
N LYS A 186 -35.36 25.41 -12.32
CA LYS A 186 -34.05 25.90 -12.76
C LYS A 186 -33.12 26.20 -11.58
N GLU A 187 -33.62 26.92 -10.58
CA GLU A 187 -32.86 27.22 -9.35
C GLU A 187 -32.48 25.93 -8.61
N LEU A 188 -33.39 24.96 -8.52
CA LEU A 188 -33.07 23.66 -7.92
C LEU A 188 -32.04 22.87 -8.73
N LEU A 189 -32.13 22.90 -10.06
CA LEU A 189 -31.18 22.21 -10.93
C LEU A 189 -29.76 22.75 -10.75
N GLU A 190 -29.60 24.08 -10.69
CA GLU A 190 -28.31 24.72 -10.42
C GLU A 190 -27.74 24.29 -9.07
N LEU A 191 -28.57 24.29 -8.01
CA LEU A 191 -28.17 23.82 -6.69
C LEU A 191 -27.72 22.34 -6.71
N LYS A 192 -28.42 21.50 -7.47
CA LYS A 192 -28.09 20.07 -7.61
C LYS A 192 -26.82 19.84 -8.44
N GLU A 193 -26.56 20.65 -9.46
CA GLU A 193 -25.29 20.63 -10.20
C GLU A 193 -24.13 20.96 -9.26
N GLU A 194 -24.23 22.06 -8.52
CA GLU A 194 -23.21 22.51 -7.56
C GLU A 194 -22.98 21.49 -6.44
N GLU A 195 -24.05 20.99 -5.80
CA GLU A 195 -23.97 19.93 -4.78
C GLU A 195 -23.26 18.67 -5.31
N THR A 196 -23.52 18.30 -6.57
CA THR A 196 -22.89 17.14 -7.20
C THR A 196 -21.40 17.38 -7.45
N GLU A 197 -21.05 18.54 -8.01
CA GLU A 197 -19.66 18.92 -8.31
C GLU A 197 -18.84 18.97 -7.02
N GLU A 198 -19.31 19.67 -5.99
CA GLU A 198 -18.62 19.73 -4.69
C GLU A 198 -18.48 18.36 -4.04
N THR A 199 -19.48 17.48 -4.16
CA THR A 199 -19.40 16.15 -3.55
C THR A 199 -18.42 15.26 -4.29
N LEU A 200 -18.31 15.39 -5.62
CA LEU A 200 -17.31 14.67 -6.40
C LEU A 200 -15.90 15.15 -6.08
N GLU A 201 -15.68 16.46 -5.99
CA GLU A 201 -14.38 17.03 -5.61
C GLU A 201 -13.94 16.56 -4.20
N ARG A 202 -14.84 16.60 -3.21
CA ARG A 202 -14.53 16.08 -1.86
C ARG A 202 -14.19 14.59 -1.86
N GLU A 203 -14.85 13.81 -2.71
CA GLU A 203 -14.62 12.37 -2.80
C GLU A 203 -13.30 12.07 -3.51
N GLU A 204 -12.93 12.85 -4.53
CA GLU A 204 -11.61 12.84 -5.17
C GLU A 204 -10.51 13.11 -4.14
N ASP A 205 -10.63 14.22 -3.39
CA ASP A 205 -9.68 14.59 -2.34
C ASP A 205 -9.54 13.47 -1.28
N ARG A 206 -10.67 12.91 -0.84
CA ARG A 206 -10.69 11.81 0.14
C ARG A 206 -9.95 10.57 -0.39
N ILE A 207 -10.18 10.21 -1.65
CA ILE A 207 -9.52 9.07 -2.29
C ILE A 207 -8.01 9.34 -2.43
N GLU A 208 -7.60 10.55 -2.81
CA GLU A 208 -6.19 10.94 -2.91
C GLU A 208 -5.49 10.87 -1.54
N GLU A 209 -6.09 11.43 -0.50
CA GLU A 209 -5.56 11.37 0.86
C GLU A 209 -5.45 9.92 1.36
N GLU A 210 -6.48 9.10 1.16
CA GLU A 210 -6.46 7.68 1.54
C GLU A 210 -5.35 6.92 0.80
N MET A 211 -5.17 7.18 -0.50
CA MET A 211 -4.07 6.61 -1.29
C MET A 211 -2.70 7.00 -0.74
N GLU A 212 -2.50 8.28 -0.41
CA GLU A 212 -1.23 8.78 0.09
C GLU A 212 -0.89 8.18 1.47
N ILE A 213 -1.87 8.08 2.36
CA ILE A 213 -1.68 7.47 3.69
C ILE A 213 -1.38 5.98 3.55
N LYS A 214 -2.11 5.29 2.68
CA LYS A 214 -1.92 3.87 2.39
C LYS A 214 -0.51 3.58 1.87
N GLU A 215 -0.04 4.36 0.89
CA GLU A 215 1.32 4.21 0.35
C GLU A 215 2.39 4.47 1.41
N LYS A 216 2.20 5.49 2.24
CA LYS A 216 3.12 5.78 3.36
C LYS A 216 3.16 4.65 4.40
N ALA A 217 2.04 3.98 4.64
CA ALA A 217 1.97 2.84 5.55
C ALA A 217 2.65 1.60 4.97
N GLU A 218 2.41 1.31 3.69
CA GLU A 218 3.04 0.21 2.97
C GLU A 218 4.56 0.38 2.92
N ARG A 219 5.04 1.58 2.56
CA ARG A 219 6.47 1.88 2.54
C ARG A 219 7.12 1.68 3.91
N ALA A 220 6.47 2.13 4.99
CA ALA A 220 7.00 1.94 6.34
C ALA A 220 7.08 0.44 6.73
N ILE A 221 6.11 -0.38 6.32
CA ILE A 221 6.14 -1.84 6.54
C ILE A 221 7.31 -2.46 5.77
N LEU A 222 7.48 -2.10 4.50
CA LEU A 222 8.57 -2.60 3.65
C LEU A 222 9.95 -2.16 4.15
N GLU A 223 10.09 -0.91 4.60
CA GLU A 223 11.31 -0.37 5.20
C GLU A 223 11.66 -1.15 6.47
N ALA A 224 10.70 -1.37 7.38
CA ALA A 224 10.93 -2.17 8.59
C ALA A 224 11.35 -3.62 8.29
N GLU A 225 10.72 -4.27 7.30
CA GLU A 225 11.10 -5.62 6.86
C GLU A 225 12.53 -5.67 6.28
N LYS A 226 12.89 -4.66 5.48
CA LYS A 226 14.21 -4.54 4.88
C LYS A 226 15.28 -4.32 5.94
N GLU A 227 15.03 -3.44 6.89
CA GLU A 227 15.95 -3.16 8.00
C GLU A 227 16.24 -4.42 8.81
N ARG A 228 15.19 -5.19 9.17
CA ARG A 228 15.38 -6.48 9.85
C ARG A 228 16.26 -7.45 9.05
N GLN A 229 16.11 -7.47 7.72
CA GLN A 229 16.94 -8.33 6.88
C GLN A 229 18.40 -7.84 6.87
N GLU A 230 18.64 -6.53 6.84
CA GLU A 230 19.98 -5.96 6.90
C GLU A 230 20.68 -6.29 8.23
N VAL A 231 19.97 -6.17 9.36
CA VAL A 231 20.46 -6.56 10.69
C VAL A 231 20.84 -8.06 10.73
N LEU A 232 20.01 -8.93 10.15
CA LEU A 232 20.31 -10.37 10.07
C LEU A 232 21.50 -10.68 9.16
N ASP A 233 21.62 -9.97 8.04
CA ASP A 233 22.74 -10.13 7.10
C ASP A 233 24.06 -9.67 7.73
N GLU A 234 24.04 -8.59 8.52
CA GLU A 234 25.18 -8.10 9.29
C GLU A 234 25.63 -9.12 10.35
N ALA A 235 24.71 -9.61 11.18
CA ALA A 235 25.01 -10.65 12.15
C ALA A 235 25.60 -11.90 11.50
N THR A 236 25.04 -12.32 10.36
CA THR A 236 25.53 -13.48 9.61
C THR A 236 26.94 -13.27 9.07
N LYS A 237 27.22 -12.07 8.55
CA LYS A 237 28.55 -11.70 8.03
C LYS A 237 29.63 -11.75 9.12
N GLU A 238 29.29 -11.36 10.33
CA GLU A 238 30.18 -11.41 11.50
C GLU A 238 30.21 -12.81 12.17
N ALA A 239 29.48 -13.78 11.59
CA ALA A 239 29.28 -15.13 12.13
C ALA A 239 28.74 -15.12 13.57
N LEU A 240 27.93 -14.12 13.90
CA LEU A 240 27.24 -13.99 15.18
C LEU A 240 25.92 -14.75 15.13
N ILE A 241 25.60 -15.44 16.23
CA ILE A 241 24.31 -16.12 16.40
C ILE A 241 23.41 -15.19 17.19
N VAL A 242 22.43 -14.58 16.51
CA VAL A 242 21.39 -13.77 17.17
C VAL A 242 20.19 -14.67 17.44
N GLU A 243 19.75 -14.71 18.69
CA GLU A 243 18.58 -15.50 19.06
C GLU A 243 17.30 -14.86 18.53
N ALA A 244 16.33 -15.69 18.12
CA ALA A 244 15.06 -15.19 17.59
C ALA A 244 14.27 -14.37 18.61
N GLU A 245 14.52 -14.58 19.91
CA GLU A 245 13.85 -13.85 21.00
C GLU A 245 14.22 -12.36 21.02
N GLU A 246 15.41 -12.00 20.51
CA GLU A 246 15.84 -10.60 20.36
C GLU A 246 14.95 -9.81 19.38
N PHE A 247 14.33 -10.50 18.41
CA PHE A 247 13.39 -9.88 17.47
C PHE A 247 11.93 -9.91 17.94
N GLY A 248 11.65 -10.36 19.16
CA GLY A 248 10.27 -10.59 19.63
C GLY A 248 9.39 -9.34 19.56
N GLU A 249 9.87 -8.20 20.05
CA GLU A 249 9.10 -6.94 20.01
C GLU A 249 8.89 -6.45 18.56
N PHE A 250 9.94 -6.55 17.72
CA PHE A 250 9.85 -6.22 16.30
C PHE A 250 8.77 -7.05 15.61
N ASP A 251 8.84 -8.38 15.76
CA ASP A 251 7.98 -9.32 15.05
C ASP A 251 6.51 -9.11 15.46
N ASP A 252 6.26 -8.87 16.76
CA ASP A 252 4.93 -8.53 17.29
C ASP A 252 4.39 -7.21 16.72
N LEU A 253 5.21 -6.16 16.66
CA LEU A 253 4.81 -4.86 16.11
C LEU A 253 4.56 -4.93 14.60
N LEU A 254 5.39 -5.67 13.86
CA LEU A 254 5.22 -5.85 12.43
C LEU A 254 3.95 -6.65 12.11
N VAL A 255 3.63 -7.69 12.89
CA VAL A 255 2.36 -8.44 12.78
C VAL A 255 1.17 -7.51 13.03
N GLN A 256 1.22 -6.68 14.08
CA GLN A 256 0.17 -5.70 14.36
C GLN A 256 0.05 -4.67 13.22
N ALA A 257 1.17 -4.19 12.68
CA ALA A 257 1.19 -3.26 11.55
C ALA A 257 0.51 -3.86 10.31
N LYS A 258 0.88 -5.10 9.94
CA LYS A 258 0.27 -5.84 8.82
C LYS A 258 -1.22 -6.11 9.05
N SER A 259 -1.61 -6.44 10.29
CA SER A 259 -3.01 -6.64 10.65
C SER A 259 -3.81 -5.34 10.55
N ALA A 260 -3.28 -4.22 11.06
CA ALA A 260 -3.89 -2.90 10.96
C ALA A 260 -4.03 -2.47 9.49
N PHE A 261 -3.00 -2.75 8.68
CA PHE A 261 -3.00 -2.48 7.25
C PHE A 261 -4.08 -3.29 6.51
N ALA A 262 -4.20 -4.59 6.82
CA ALA A 262 -5.18 -5.48 6.20
C ALA A 262 -6.65 -5.09 6.49
N VAL A 263 -6.91 -4.41 7.60
CA VAL A 263 -8.26 -3.89 7.95
C VAL A 263 -8.47 -2.42 7.55
N GLY A 264 -7.54 -1.83 6.78
CA GLY A 264 -7.65 -0.46 6.28
C GLY A 264 -7.27 0.64 7.29
N ASN A 265 -6.72 0.28 8.46
CA ASN A 265 -6.26 1.26 9.45
C ASN A 265 -4.81 1.69 9.15
N TYR A 266 -4.64 2.41 8.03
CA TYR A 266 -3.32 2.74 7.48
C TYR A 266 -2.50 3.68 8.36
N GLN A 267 -3.14 4.62 9.07
CA GLN A 267 -2.44 5.51 10.00
C GLN A 267 -1.80 4.72 11.15
N GLU A 268 -2.54 3.77 11.72
CA GLU A 268 -2.03 2.91 12.79
C GLU A 268 -0.99 1.93 12.27
N ALA A 269 -1.21 1.34 11.09
CA ALA A 269 -0.23 0.47 10.44
C ALA A 269 1.12 1.17 10.25
N LYS A 270 1.11 2.40 9.72
CA LYS A 270 2.31 3.23 9.57
C LYS A 270 2.99 3.49 10.92
N ARG A 271 2.21 3.81 11.96
CA ARG A 271 2.74 4.10 13.30
C ARG A 271 3.42 2.87 13.89
N LEU A 272 2.78 1.70 13.79
CA LEU A 272 3.30 0.43 14.28
C LEU A 272 4.54 -0.03 13.51
N ALA A 273 4.55 0.11 12.18
CA ALA A 273 5.71 -0.24 11.37
C ALA A 273 6.95 0.59 11.75
N LYS A 274 6.78 1.89 11.99
CA LYS A 274 7.87 2.76 12.50
C LYS A 274 8.31 2.43 13.92
N GLN A 275 7.43 1.83 14.73
CA GLN A 275 7.82 1.34 16.04
C GLN A 275 8.59 0.03 15.94
N ALA A 276 8.19 -0.86 15.02
CA ALA A 276 8.93 -2.07 14.70
C ALA A 276 10.36 -1.69 14.26
N GLU A 277 10.50 -0.83 13.26
CA GLU A 277 11.80 -0.29 12.81
C GLU A 277 12.68 0.16 13.98
N LYS A 278 12.18 1.02 14.87
CA LYS A 278 12.91 1.50 16.06
C LYS A 278 13.26 0.44 17.11
N SER A 279 12.51 -0.65 17.17
CA SER A 279 12.84 -1.74 18.10
C SER A 279 14.10 -2.49 17.67
N LEU A 280 14.49 -2.40 16.38
CA LEU A 280 15.74 -2.97 15.88
C LEU A 280 16.98 -2.25 16.42
N ASP A 281 16.90 -0.96 16.78
CA ASP A 281 18.00 -0.21 17.40
C ASP A 281 18.63 -0.99 18.57
N SER A 282 17.80 -1.67 19.37
CA SER A 282 18.27 -2.47 20.51
C SER A 282 18.96 -3.78 20.11
N VAL A 283 18.53 -4.38 19.00
CA VAL A 283 19.12 -5.60 18.44
C VAL A 283 20.46 -5.28 17.78
N GLU A 284 20.54 -4.14 17.08
CA GLU A 284 21.78 -3.61 16.52
C GLU A 284 22.82 -3.36 17.62
N GLU A 285 22.43 -2.72 18.72
CA GLU A 285 23.31 -2.52 19.88
C GLU A 285 23.77 -3.86 20.49
N ALA A 286 22.90 -4.86 20.56
CA ALA A 286 23.27 -6.20 21.02
C ALA A 286 24.29 -6.87 20.07
N ILE A 287 24.11 -6.73 18.76
CA ILE A 287 25.04 -7.24 17.75
C ILE A 287 26.40 -6.56 17.85
N GLU A 288 26.43 -5.23 18.02
CA GLU A 288 27.68 -4.48 18.22
C GLU A 288 28.44 -4.96 19.46
N ASN A 289 27.75 -5.13 20.58
CA ASN A 289 28.35 -5.67 21.82
C ASN A 289 28.88 -7.10 21.63
N LEU A 290 28.16 -7.97 20.90
CA LEU A 290 28.62 -9.32 20.59
C LEU A 290 29.85 -9.32 19.69
N LYS A 291 29.92 -8.39 18.74
CA LYS A 291 31.09 -8.21 17.88
C LYS A 291 32.31 -7.80 18.69
N GLU A 292 32.18 -6.78 19.55
CA GLU A 292 33.27 -6.35 20.44
C GLU A 292 33.72 -7.49 21.37
N ALA A 293 32.79 -8.28 21.92
CA ALA A 293 33.12 -9.42 22.77
C ALA A 293 33.91 -10.50 22.02
N LYS A 294 33.57 -10.76 20.76
CA LYS A 294 34.26 -11.71 19.91
C LYS A 294 35.67 -11.25 19.54
N GLU A 295 35.84 -9.98 19.18
CA GLU A 295 37.16 -9.37 18.90
C GLU A 295 38.07 -9.50 20.14
N ASN A 296 37.56 -9.17 21.33
CA ASN A 296 38.31 -9.34 22.58
C ASN A 296 38.65 -10.82 22.89
N GLU A 297 37.77 -11.77 22.56
CA GLU A 297 38.05 -13.20 22.72
C GLU A 297 39.16 -13.68 21.77
N GLU A 298 39.18 -13.17 20.54
CA GLU A 298 40.23 -13.46 19.57
C GLU A 298 41.58 -12.88 20.03
N GLU A 299 41.64 -11.63 20.50
CA GLU A 299 42.85 -11.03 21.08
C GLU A 299 43.38 -11.83 22.27
N LEU A 300 42.51 -12.24 23.20
CA LEU A 300 42.90 -13.06 24.35
C LEU A 300 43.45 -14.44 23.95
N LYS A 301 42.93 -15.03 22.86
CA LYS A 301 43.46 -16.30 22.33
C LYS A 301 44.85 -16.11 21.74
N GLU A 302 45.06 -15.04 20.98
CA GLU A 302 46.38 -14.71 20.42
C GLU A 302 47.42 -14.47 21.53
N GLU A 303 47.06 -13.72 22.57
CA GLU A 303 47.92 -13.51 23.75
C GLU A 303 48.24 -14.82 24.49
N GLN A 304 47.25 -15.70 24.65
CA GLN A 304 47.46 -17.02 25.27
C GLN A 304 48.38 -17.91 24.42
N GLU A 305 48.20 -17.94 23.11
CA GLU A 305 49.08 -18.68 22.21
C GLU A 305 50.51 -18.14 22.23
N GLU A 306 50.70 -16.83 22.34
CA GLU A 306 52.02 -16.20 22.49
C GLU A 306 52.67 -16.59 23.82
N GLN A 307 51.94 -16.48 24.94
CA GLN A 307 52.43 -16.90 26.26
C GLN A 307 52.77 -18.39 26.31
N GLU A 308 51.98 -19.26 25.67
CA GLU A 308 52.30 -20.69 25.56
C GLU A 308 53.56 -20.92 24.73
N ARG A 309 53.80 -20.16 23.66
CA ARG A 309 55.04 -20.26 22.87
C ARG A 309 56.24 -19.82 23.69
N GLU A 310 56.17 -18.68 24.38
CA GLU A 310 57.25 -18.20 25.25
C GLU A 310 57.57 -19.20 26.37
N ALA A 311 56.55 -19.74 27.04
CA ALA A 311 56.73 -20.74 28.10
C ALA A 311 57.36 -22.04 27.58
N ASN A 312 56.95 -22.50 26.39
CA ASN A 312 57.55 -23.68 25.75
C ASN A 312 59.01 -23.43 25.33
N GLU A 313 59.35 -22.24 24.85
CA GLU A 313 60.73 -21.84 24.54
C GLU A 313 61.61 -21.79 25.80
N GLU A 314 61.12 -21.23 26.90
CA GLU A 314 61.81 -21.23 28.20
C GLU A 314 62.02 -22.65 28.73
N GLU A 315 61.01 -23.53 28.65
CA GLU A 315 61.13 -24.93 29.08
C GLU A 315 62.16 -25.70 28.24
N GLU A 316 62.20 -25.46 26.92
CA GLU A 316 63.24 -26.03 26.06
C GLU A 316 64.65 -25.51 26.41
N GLU A 317 64.80 -24.22 26.71
CA GLU A 317 66.08 -23.64 27.09
C GLU A 317 66.59 -24.23 28.41
N LEU A 318 65.71 -24.36 29.41
CA LEU A 318 66.03 -25.02 30.70
C LEU A 318 66.44 -26.48 30.50
N LYS A 319 65.72 -27.25 29.67
CA LYS A 319 66.09 -28.63 29.35
C LYS A 319 67.46 -28.71 28.65
N ARG A 320 67.77 -27.77 27.75
CA ARG A 320 69.09 -27.69 27.10
C ARG A 320 70.19 -27.33 28.10
N GLU A 321 69.93 -26.46 29.06
CA GLU A 321 70.88 -26.11 30.11
C GLU A 321 71.14 -27.28 31.07
N GLU A 322 70.09 -27.98 31.52
CA GLU A 322 70.21 -29.18 32.37
C GLU A 322 70.97 -30.31 31.68
N THR A 323 70.61 -30.61 30.42
CA THR A 323 71.34 -31.63 29.64
C THR A 323 72.79 -31.21 29.39
N GLY A 324 73.07 -29.92 29.19
CA GLY A 324 74.43 -29.39 29.12
C GLY A 324 75.23 -29.62 30.40
N LYS A 325 74.65 -29.30 31.57
CA LYS A 325 75.26 -29.55 32.88
C LYS A 325 75.49 -31.03 33.16
N GLU A 326 74.56 -31.90 32.75
CA GLU A 326 74.69 -33.35 32.92
C GLU A 326 75.79 -33.93 32.03
N VAL A 327 75.88 -33.49 30.77
CA VAL A 327 76.99 -33.85 29.86
C VAL A 327 78.34 -33.41 30.42
N GLU A 328 78.43 -32.20 30.98
CA GLU A 328 79.66 -31.72 31.63
C GLU A 328 80.04 -32.60 32.83
N ARG A 329 79.08 -32.93 33.70
CA ARG A 329 79.30 -33.81 34.86
C ARG A 329 79.78 -35.21 34.43
N LEU A 330 79.14 -35.81 33.43
CA LEU A 330 79.54 -37.10 32.87
C LEU A 330 80.94 -37.03 32.24
N GLY A 331 81.29 -35.91 31.61
CA GLY A 331 82.62 -35.63 31.10
C GLY A 331 83.67 -35.65 32.21
N GLN A 332 83.42 -34.95 33.32
CA GLN A 332 84.31 -34.94 34.49
C GLN A 332 84.43 -36.32 35.16
N GLU A 333 83.34 -37.07 35.27
CA GLU A 333 83.35 -38.43 35.80
C GLU A 333 84.16 -39.38 34.91
N ARG A 334 84.01 -39.24 33.59
CA ARG A 334 84.79 -40.01 32.62
C ARG A 334 86.29 -39.66 32.68
N GLU A 335 86.63 -38.38 32.78
CA GLU A 335 88.03 -37.95 32.92
C GLU A 335 88.67 -38.52 34.18
N LYS A 336 87.95 -38.47 35.32
CA LYS A 336 88.37 -39.14 36.56
C LYS A 336 88.53 -40.65 36.38
N ALA A 337 87.58 -41.31 35.72
CA ALA A 337 87.67 -42.75 35.45
C ALA A 337 88.85 -43.09 34.53
N GLU A 338 89.12 -42.27 33.50
CA GLU A 338 90.28 -42.43 32.62
C GLU A 338 91.60 -42.20 33.38
N GLU A 339 91.65 -41.24 34.31
CA GLU A 339 92.79 -41.01 35.20
C GLU A 339 93.02 -42.19 36.16
N GLU A 340 91.96 -42.71 36.78
CA GLU A 340 92.00 -43.91 37.62
C GLU A 340 92.45 -45.15 36.84
N VAL A 341 91.98 -45.32 35.61
CA VAL A 341 92.43 -46.39 34.69
C VAL A 341 93.90 -46.20 34.34
N ARG A 342 94.34 -44.97 34.04
CA ARG A 342 95.75 -44.68 33.75
C ARG A 342 96.65 -44.96 34.95
N GLU A 343 96.23 -44.58 36.15
CA GLU A 343 96.94 -44.94 37.39
C GLU A 343 96.98 -46.45 37.60
N ALA A 344 95.89 -47.17 37.32
CA ALA A 344 95.86 -48.62 37.42
C ALA A 344 96.77 -49.29 36.39
N GLU A 345 96.83 -48.79 35.15
CA GLU A 345 97.77 -49.23 34.12
C GLU A 345 99.22 -48.92 34.50
N GLU A 346 99.50 -47.77 35.12
CA GLU A 346 100.83 -47.38 35.60
C GLU A 346 101.28 -48.26 36.78
N LYS A 347 100.38 -48.55 37.73
CA LYS A 347 100.61 -49.52 38.81
C LYS A 347 100.81 -50.95 38.27
N LEU A 348 100.09 -51.35 37.22
CA LEU A 348 100.32 -52.64 36.55
C LEU A 348 101.67 -52.68 35.82
N ARG A 349 102.15 -51.55 35.28
CA ARG A 349 103.51 -51.41 34.73
C ARG A 349 104.59 -51.50 35.82
N GLU A 350 104.37 -50.97 37.01
CA GLU A 350 105.28 -51.14 38.15
C GLU A 350 105.31 -52.57 38.70
N VAL A 351 104.18 -53.28 38.69
CA VAL A 351 104.09 -54.69 39.14
C VAL A 351 104.60 -55.69 38.08
N GLY A 352 104.63 -55.29 36.79
CA GLY A 352 105.20 -56.08 35.69
C GLY A 352 106.69 -55.84 35.41
N GLY A 353 107.34 -54.94 36.15
CA GLY A 353 108.74 -54.55 35.98
C GLY A 353 109.71 -55.26 36.92
N VAL A 354 109.56 -56.57 37.15
CA VAL A 354 110.57 -57.41 37.81
C VAL A 354 110.75 -58.70 37.00
N ASP A 355 112.01 -58.98 36.68
CA ASP A 355 112.59 -60.15 36.02
C ASP A 355 112.61 -60.20 34.49
N GLY A 356 113.78 -59.86 33.94
CA GLY A 356 114.11 -60.07 32.53
C GLY A 356 115.57 -59.82 32.14
N ASP A 357 116.54 -59.94 33.05
CA ASP A 357 117.95 -60.12 32.68
C ASP A 357 118.11 -61.49 31.98
N ARG A 358 118.34 -61.48 30.66
CA ARG A 358 119.15 -62.50 29.95
C ARG A 358 119.52 -62.07 28.52
N ASP A 359 120.83 -61.87 28.36
CA ASP A 359 121.71 -62.26 27.24
C ASP A 359 121.85 -61.40 25.95
N GLY A 360 123.09 -60.90 25.76
CA GLY A 360 123.81 -60.65 24.48
C GLY A 360 123.57 -59.28 23.83
N GLU A 361 124.53 -58.42 23.50
CA GLU A 361 125.98 -58.50 23.26
C GLU A 361 126.61 -57.11 23.48
#